data_AF-I4YAA1-F1
#
_entry.id   AF-I4YAA1-F1
#
_cell.length_a   1.000
_cell.length_b   1.000
_cell.length_c   1.000
_cell.angle_alpha   90.00
_cell.angle_beta   90.00
_cell.angle_gamma   90.00
#
_symmetry.space_group_name_H-M   'P 1'
#
loop_
_entity.id
_entity.type
_entity.pdbx_description
1 polymer ?
#
loop_
_entity_poly.entity_id
_entity_poly.type
_entity_poly.pdbx_seq_one_letter_code
_entity_poly.pdbx_strand_id
1 'polypeptide(L)'
;MLSLQTWIGRRDFDRGEIPPDIELEEIGDLSEDFNESEDEDDDNREDTTEEATKRPSTIPNMQIGLRITHESDIRLTLLTNLLINFPSPGFMSLPVKLTVRGIVLHSKATIGIDSKKRQLHFCLVEPHEEEDDDDEEVETHILQSLIVESEIGDVDRHTLKNLQLRCHSVNFILAKNYSANLHTVKEAKNNAYFSRYQVKYRRRREGKTDFYARKRLVTQAKNKYNAPKYRLVVRFTNKDIICQIVSSKIQGDVVLTHARARELPKYGIKHGLTSWSAAYAVGLLVARRALTKLGLADKYEGDAEATGEYSLTEPLGDDEPRPFKVFLDVGLKRTSTGSRVFGALKGASDGGLYVPHSENRFPGYDIESKELDPEILQKYIVGGHIAEYMEELEEEDEERFKKQFSTYLEDGVGSDDIEEIYTSAHEKIRENPEFQKSTVASEKDWKSISQGYKAKKLTKSQRDTAIAQRIEAFQSQQE
;
A
#
# COMPACT_ATOMS: atom_id res chain seq x y z
N MET A 1 -20.02 23.16 -13.67
CA MET A 1 -20.51 22.07 -12.80
C MET A 1 -19.99 22.32 -11.39
N LEU A 2 -20.84 22.80 -10.48
CA LEU A 2 -20.54 22.79 -9.05
C LEU A 2 -20.72 21.35 -8.58
N SER A 3 -19.65 20.66 -8.16
CA SER A 3 -19.78 19.35 -7.53
C SER A 3 -19.73 19.53 -6.01
N LEU A 4 -20.83 19.24 -5.35
CA LEU A 4 -20.87 19.15 -3.89
C LEU A 4 -20.26 17.79 -3.50
N GLN A 5 -18.96 17.77 -3.21
CA GLN A 5 -18.33 16.67 -2.50
C GLN A 5 -18.29 16.99 -1.01
N THR A 6 -19.27 16.49 -0.27
CA THR A 6 -19.39 16.67 1.18
C THR A 6 -18.40 15.79 1.92
N TRP A 7 -17.29 16.38 2.36
CA TRP A 7 -16.51 15.83 3.48
C TRP A 7 -17.13 16.36 4.77
N ILE A 8 -17.84 15.51 5.51
CA ILE A 8 -18.53 15.88 6.75
C ILE A 8 -17.47 15.98 7.86
N GLY A 9 -17.00 17.19 8.15
CA GLY A 9 -15.86 17.42 9.05
C GLY A 9 -16.21 17.34 10.54
N ARG A 10 -17.32 17.97 10.96
CA ARG A 10 -17.76 17.99 12.37
C ARG A 10 -19.28 18.14 12.42
N ARG A 11 -19.93 17.34 13.28
CA ARG A 11 -21.36 17.40 13.58
C ARG A 11 -21.51 17.81 15.03
N ASP A 12 -22.18 18.92 15.28
CA ASP A 12 -22.66 19.26 16.62
C ASP A 12 -24.18 19.05 16.61
N PHE A 13 -24.63 18.16 17.49
CA PHE A 13 -26.03 17.78 17.65
C PHE A 13 -26.48 18.17 19.05
N ASP A 14 -27.40 19.12 19.13
CA ASP A 14 -28.08 19.50 20.35
C ASP A 14 -29.43 18.80 20.39
N ARG A 15 -29.66 18.01 21.43
CA ARG A 15 -30.82 17.11 21.55
C ARG A 15 -32.12 17.89 21.83
N GLY A 16 -32.02 19.17 22.22
CA GLY A 16 -33.19 19.94 22.63
C GLY A 16 -33.72 19.52 24.01
N GLU A 17 -34.52 20.37 24.62
CA GLU A 17 -35.12 20.14 25.95
C GLU A 17 -36.59 19.76 25.87
N ILE A 18 -37.24 19.96 24.72
CA ILE A 18 -38.66 19.64 24.54
C ILE A 18 -38.81 18.11 24.40
N PRO A 19 -39.60 17.43 25.25
CA PRO A 19 -39.91 16.02 25.06
C PRO A 19 -41.00 15.82 23.98
N PRO A 20 -41.03 14.66 23.29
CA PRO A 20 -42.13 14.31 22.40
C PRO A 20 -43.41 14.02 23.19
N ASP A 21 -44.55 14.46 22.66
CA ASP A 21 -45.87 14.03 23.13
C ASP A 21 -46.17 12.66 22.52
N ILE A 22 -46.44 11.70 23.40
CA ILE A 22 -46.67 10.30 23.04
C ILE A 22 -48.05 9.90 23.55
N GLU A 23 -48.95 9.58 22.64
CA GLU A 23 -50.26 9.04 22.94
C GLU A 23 -50.30 7.55 22.55
N LEU A 24 -50.96 6.73 23.36
CA LEU A 24 -51.04 5.29 23.12
C LEU A 24 -52.33 5.01 22.33
N GLU A 25 -52.20 4.50 21.11
CA GLU A 25 -53.34 4.25 20.22
C GLU A 25 -53.91 2.84 20.40
N GLU A 26 -53.04 1.83 20.46
CA GLU A 26 -53.46 0.43 20.36
C GLU A 26 -52.47 -0.51 21.07
N ILE A 27 -52.99 -1.60 21.64
CA ILE A 27 -52.19 -2.76 22.09
C ILE A 27 -52.80 -4.01 21.47
N GLY A 28 -52.06 -4.71 20.61
CA GLY A 28 -52.47 -5.93 19.91
C GLY A 28 -51.62 -7.15 20.28
N ASP A 29 -52.19 -8.36 20.17
CA ASP A 29 -51.48 -9.63 20.38
C ASP A 29 -50.93 -10.14 19.04
N LEU A 30 -49.61 -10.41 18.99
CA LEU A 30 -48.89 -10.83 17.77
C LEU A 30 -48.84 -12.36 17.60
N SER A 31 -49.61 -13.11 18.39
CA SER A 31 -49.49 -14.58 18.43
C SER A 31 -50.05 -15.31 17.20
N GLU A 32 -50.85 -14.67 16.35
CA GLU A 32 -51.51 -15.32 15.20
C GLU A 32 -50.76 -15.17 13.85
N ASP A 33 -49.94 -14.14 13.65
CA ASP A 33 -49.42 -13.79 12.31
C ASP A 33 -48.05 -14.41 11.92
N PHE A 34 -47.39 -15.14 12.82
CA PHE A 34 -46.01 -15.62 12.62
C PHE A 34 -45.88 -17.09 12.21
N ASN A 35 -46.98 -17.78 11.88
CA ASN A 35 -46.99 -19.24 11.66
C ASN A 35 -47.03 -19.70 10.18
N GLU A 36 -46.77 -18.83 9.21
CA GLU A 36 -46.65 -19.24 7.81
C GLU A 36 -45.30 -18.82 7.22
N SER A 37 -44.26 -19.64 7.42
CA SER A 37 -43.17 -19.90 6.46
C SER A 37 -41.98 -20.53 7.18
N GLU A 38 -41.95 -21.85 7.31
CA GLU A 38 -40.71 -22.65 7.44
C GLU A 38 -41.09 -24.15 7.46
N ASP A 39 -41.52 -24.69 6.32
CA ASP A 39 -41.56 -26.13 6.06
C ASP A 39 -41.11 -26.36 4.62
N GLU A 40 -39.80 -26.38 4.38
CA GLU A 40 -39.18 -27.13 3.27
C GLU A 40 -37.64 -27.19 3.50
N ASP A 41 -37.11 -28.41 3.39
CA ASP A 41 -35.70 -28.82 3.30
C ASP A 41 -34.84 -28.86 4.59
N ASP A 42 -34.60 -30.07 5.13
CA ASP A 42 -33.27 -30.73 5.07
C ASP A 42 -33.33 -32.17 5.65
N ASP A 43 -33.11 -33.16 4.78
CA ASP A 43 -32.93 -34.57 5.13
C ASP A 43 -31.48 -34.85 5.57
N ASN A 44 -31.33 -35.70 6.59
CA ASN A 44 -30.11 -36.39 7.08
C ASN A 44 -29.09 -35.61 7.94
N ARG A 45 -29.14 -35.89 9.26
CA ARG A 45 -27.99 -36.31 10.09
C ARG A 45 -28.45 -36.84 11.45
N GLU A 46 -28.14 -38.10 11.74
CA GLU A 46 -28.13 -38.66 13.10
C GLU A 46 -26.99 -38.02 13.90
N ASP A 47 -27.26 -37.53 15.13
CA ASP A 47 -26.77 -38.13 16.38
C ASP A 47 -27.10 -37.25 17.63
N THR A 48 -27.40 -37.93 18.74
CA THR A 48 -27.32 -37.58 20.19
C THR A 48 -27.99 -36.32 20.81
N THR A 49 -28.98 -36.63 21.68
CA THR A 49 -29.23 -36.13 23.06
C THR A 49 -28.85 -34.68 23.42
N GLU A 50 -29.84 -33.87 23.80
CA GLU A 50 -30.04 -33.34 25.18
C GLU A 50 -31.21 -32.33 25.21
N GLU A 51 -32.26 -32.68 25.96
CA GLU A 51 -33.33 -31.77 26.36
C GLU A 51 -32.77 -30.69 27.30
N ALA A 52 -32.68 -29.45 26.82
CA ALA A 52 -32.50 -28.28 27.67
C ALA A 52 -33.83 -27.52 27.83
N THR A 53 -34.41 -27.65 29.02
CA THR A 53 -35.63 -27.01 29.50
C THR A 53 -35.58 -25.47 29.39
N LYS A 54 -36.34 -24.89 28.43
CA LYS A 54 -36.64 -23.45 28.43
C LYS A 54 -37.88 -23.19 29.29
N ARG A 55 -37.71 -22.39 30.34
CA ARG A 55 -38.83 -21.85 31.14
C ARG A 55 -39.75 -21.02 30.23
N PRO A 56 -41.09 -21.11 30.37
CA PRO A 56 -42.00 -20.28 29.60
C PRO A 56 -41.79 -18.80 29.96
N SER A 57 -41.55 -17.95 28.96
CA SER A 57 -41.54 -16.50 29.12
C SER A 57 -42.95 -16.03 29.49
N THR A 58 -43.08 -15.31 30.61
CA THR A 58 -44.35 -14.83 31.17
C THR A 58 -44.96 -13.64 30.42
N ILE A 59 -44.30 -13.15 29.36
CA ILE A 59 -44.74 -12.00 28.57
C ILE A 59 -45.25 -12.55 27.23
N PRO A 60 -46.50 -12.23 26.81
CA PRO A 60 -47.01 -12.58 25.49
C PRO A 60 -46.26 -11.81 24.39
N ASN A 61 -46.36 -12.26 23.14
CA ASN A 61 -45.90 -11.45 22.03
C ASN A 61 -46.91 -10.32 21.82
N MET A 62 -46.46 -9.08 21.86
CA MET A 62 -47.37 -7.92 21.93
C MET A 62 -46.89 -6.81 21.01
N GLN A 63 -47.82 -6.19 20.31
CA GLN A 63 -47.63 -4.98 19.55
C GLN A 63 -48.21 -3.79 20.32
N ILE A 64 -47.48 -2.69 20.39
CA ILE A 64 -47.96 -1.42 20.94
C ILE A 64 -47.87 -0.37 19.83
N GLY A 65 -49.01 0.24 19.49
CA GLY A 65 -49.11 1.41 18.62
C GLY A 65 -49.11 2.69 19.44
N LEU A 66 -48.24 3.63 19.11
CA LEU A 66 -48.11 4.94 19.73
C LEU A 66 -48.25 6.03 18.66
N ARG A 67 -49.00 7.09 18.92
CA ARG A 67 -48.93 8.33 18.15
C ARG A 67 -47.86 9.22 18.79
N ILE A 68 -46.91 9.69 17.99
CA ILE A 68 -45.83 10.56 18.41
C ILE A 68 -45.96 11.89 17.68
N THR A 69 -46.20 12.95 18.44
CA THR A 69 -46.20 14.33 17.97
C THR A 69 -45.05 15.05 18.66
N HIS A 70 -44.15 15.65 17.88
CA HIS A 70 -42.98 16.31 18.45
C HIS A 70 -42.60 17.57 17.69
N GLU A 71 -42.86 18.72 18.30
CA GLU A 71 -42.28 20.00 17.92
C GLU A 71 -40.93 20.15 18.60
N SER A 72 -39.86 19.75 17.90
CA SER A 72 -38.53 19.73 18.49
C SER A 72 -37.83 21.09 18.43
N ASP A 73 -37.05 21.38 19.46
CA ASP A 73 -36.05 22.44 19.49
C ASP A 73 -34.65 21.93 19.09
N ILE A 74 -34.56 20.70 18.57
CA ILE A 74 -33.32 20.05 18.11
C ILE A 74 -32.56 20.96 17.16
N ARG A 75 -31.24 21.05 17.36
CA ARG A 75 -30.35 21.81 16.49
C ARG A 75 -29.25 20.89 15.95
N LEU A 76 -29.30 20.64 14.65
CA LEU A 76 -28.22 19.94 13.94
C LEU A 76 -27.38 20.95 13.16
N THR A 77 -26.11 21.08 13.53
CA THR A 77 -25.16 21.93 12.80
C THR A 77 -24.19 21.07 12.00
N LEU A 78 -24.19 21.25 10.67
CA LEU A 78 -23.28 20.60 9.73
C LEU A 78 -22.27 21.61 9.22
N LEU A 79 -20.98 21.34 9.47
CA LEU A 79 -19.88 22.09 8.89
C LEU A 79 -19.31 21.33 7.70
N THR A 80 -19.34 21.96 6.53
CA THR A 80 -18.93 21.38 5.25
C THR A 80 -18.13 22.41 4.46
N ASN A 81 -17.30 21.97 3.51
CA ASN A 81 -16.60 22.86 2.59
C ASN A 81 -17.16 22.68 1.17
N LEU A 82 -17.59 23.78 0.55
CA LEU A 82 -17.93 23.82 -0.87
C LEU A 82 -16.64 23.93 -1.68
N LEU A 83 -16.35 22.91 -2.49
CA LEU A 83 -15.18 22.89 -3.36
C LEU A 83 -15.56 23.40 -4.76
N ILE A 84 -14.90 24.46 -5.22
CA ILE A 84 -15.09 25.04 -6.54
C ILE A 84 -13.86 24.67 -7.40
N ASN A 85 -14.10 24.11 -8.60
CA ASN A 85 -13.06 23.70 -9.56
C ASN A 85 -12.16 22.53 -9.11
N PHE A 86 -12.69 21.57 -8.35
CA PHE A 86 -12.01 20.30 -8.07
C PHE A 86 -12.14 19.32 -9.26
N PRO A 87 -11.10 18.54 -9.64
CA PRO A 87 -9.75 18.45 -9.08
C PRO A 87 -8.72 19.24 -9.91
N SER A 88 -8.83 20.57 -9.99
CA SER A 88 -7.78 21.40 -10.60
C SER A 88 -6.79 21.92 -9.54
N PRO A 89 -5.52 22.22 -9.89
CA PRO A 89 -4.53 22.77 -8.95
C PRO A 89 -4.91 24.12 -8.31
N GLY A 90 -5.90 24.83 -8.87
CA GLY A 90 -6.41 26.12 -8.38
C GLY A 90 -7.80 26.02 -7.73
N PHE A 91 -8.14 24.90 -7.09
CA PHE A 91 -9.45 24.74 -6.46
C PHE A 91 -9.62 25.69 -5.26
N MET A 92 -10.81 26.26 -5.11
CA MET A 92 -11.18 27.08 -3.95
C MET A 92 -12.07 26.28 -3.02
N SER A 93 -11.86 26.37 -1.71
CA SER A 93 -12.73 25.79 -0.69
C SER A 93 -13.44 26.91 0.07
N LEU A 94 -14.76 26.91 0.08
CA LEU A 94 -15.57 27.88 0.82
C LEU A 94 -16.29 27.16 1.97
N PRO A 95 -16.06 27.53 3.24
CA PRO A 95 -16.77 26.95 4.36
C PRO A 95 -18.27 27.25 4.30
N VAL A 96 -19.08 26.23 4.54
CA VAL A 96 -20.53 26.29 4.61
C VAL A 96 -20.96 25.69 5.94
N LYS A 97 -21.69 26.48 6.72
CA LYS A 97 -22.35 26.03 7.94
C LYS A 97 -23.85 25.95 7.68
N LEU A 98 -24.39 24.75 7.79
CA LEU A 98 -25.83 24.50 7.71
C LEU A 98 -26.35 24.22 9.11
N THR A 99 -27.38 24.95 9.52
CA THR A 99 -28.04 24.74 10.80
C THR A 99 -29.49 24.36 10.53
N VAL A 100 -29.86 23.17 10.96
CA VAL A 100 -31.20 22.60 10.81
C VAL A 100 -31.90 22.69 12.17
N ARG A 101 -33.09 23.30 12.21
CA ARG A 101 -33.85 23.55 13.45
C ARG A 101 -35.36 23.46 13.21
N GLY A 102 -36.13 23.43 14.30
CA GLY A 102 -37.59 23.48 14.26
C GLY A 102 -38.17 22.31 13.47
N ILE A 103 -37.69 21.10 13.77
CA ILE A 103 -38.24 19.87 13.17
C ILE A 103 -39.56 19.61 13.86
N VAL A 104 -40.66 19.60 13.09
CA VAL A 104 -41.98 19.15 13.55
C VAL A 104 -42.22 17.75 13.00
N LEU A 105 -42.38 16.79 13.90
CA LEU A 105 -42.63 15.38 13.59
C LEU A 105 -44.05 14.99 13.99
N HIS A 106 -44.74 14.28 13.10
CA HIS A 106 -46.02 13.64 13.38
C HIS A 106 -45.99 12.22 12.80
N SER A 107 -46.01 11.19 13.65
CA SER A 107 -45.84 9.80 13.19
C SER A 107 -46.51 8.79 14.10
N LYS A 108 -46.82 7.61 13.56
CA LYS A 108 -47.27 6.45 14.33
C LYS A 108 -46.08 5.50 14.58
N ALA A 109 -45.71 5.24 15.82
CA ALA A 109 -44.67 4.29 16.19
C ALA A 109 -45.27 2.94 16.57
N THR A 110 -44.74 1.86 16.01
CA THR A 110 -45.14 0.49 16.32
C THR A 110 -44.01 -0.24 17.03
N ILE A 111 -44.29 -0.77 18.21
CA ILE A 111 -43.34 -1.54 19.02
C ILE A 111 -43.81 -3.00 19.08
N GLY A 112 -43.03 -3.91 18.49
CA GLY A 112 -43.26 -5.35 18.59
C GLY A 112 -42.34 -6.00 19.62
N ILE A 113 -42.91 -6.73 20.57
CA ILE A 113 -42.18 -7.46 21.60
C ILE A 113 -42.22 -8.96 21.26
N ASP A 114 -41.09 -9.54 20.88
CA ASP A 114 -40.92 -10.99 20.72
C ASP A 114 -40.33 -11.58 22.02
N SER A 115 -41.21 -12.20 22.80
CA SER A 115 -40.90 -12.76 24.10
C SER A 115 -40.12 -14.08 24.02
N LYS A 116 -40.21 -14.80 22.89
CA LYS A 116 -39.45 -16.05 22.66
C LYS A 116 -37.99 -15.76 22.32
N LYS A 117 -37.73 -14.72 21.52
CA LYS A 117 -36.37 -14.29 21.13
C LYS A 117 -35.76 -13.22 22.04
N ARG A 118 -36.55 -12.64 22.97
CA ARG A 118 -36.18 -11.48 23.82
C ARG A 118 -35.74 -10.29 22.98
N GLN A 119 -36.47 -10.02 21.90
CA GLN A 119 -36.18 -8.93 20.96
C GLN A 119 -37.31 -7.90 21.01
N LEU A 120 -36.92 -6.63 20.85
CA LEU A 120 -37.83 -5.50 20.75
C LEU A 120 -37.62 -4.87 19.38
N HIS A 121 -38.69 -4.80 18.60
CA HIS A 121 -38.74 -4.21 17.27
C HIS A 121 -39.43 -2.85 17.38
N PHE A 122 -38.88 -1.83 16.74
CA PHE A 122 -39.41 -0.45 16.76
C PHE A 122 -39.44 0.07 15.32
N CYS A 123 -40.58 0.60 14.89
CA CYS A 123 -40.78 1.20 13.56
C CYS A 123 -41.56 2.50 13.69
N LEU A 124 -41.26 3.49 12.84
CA LEU A 124 -42.04 4.72 12.68
C LEU A 124 -42.75 4.65 11.32
N VAL A 125 -44.04 4.94 11.31
CA VAL A 125 -44.95 4.83 10.18
C VAL A 125 -45.62 6.19 9.95
N GLU A 126 -45.87 6.51 8.67
CA GLU A 126 -46.64 7.69 8.30
C GLU A 126 -48.07 7.60 8.87
N PRO A 127 -48.60 8.67 9.48
CA PRO A 127 -49.91 8.66 10.10
C PRO A 127 -50.99 8.67 9.02
N HIS A 128 -51.49 7.49 8.66
CA HIS A 128 -52.63 7.36 7.75
C HIS A 128 -53.90 7.79 8.48
N GLU A 129 -54.53 8.89 8.07
CA GLU A 129 -55.87 9.25 8.51
C GLU A 129 -56.86 8.58 7.54
N GLU A 130 -57.62 7.60 8.04
CA GLU A 130 -58.80 7.09 7.35
C GLU A 130 -59.97 8.02 7.72
N GLU A 131 -60.45 8.83 6.78
CA GLU A 131 -61.79 9.43 6.87
C GLU A 131 -62.56 9.22 5.56
N ASP A 132 -63.87 9.33 5.73
CA ASP A 132 -64.96 8.72 4.98
C ASP A 132 -65.05 9.11 3.50
N ASP A 133 -65.72 8.22 2.76
CA ASP A 133 -66.06 8.29 1.34
C ASP A 133 -66.18 9.72 0.75
N ASP A 134 -65.40 9.94 -0.32
CA ASP A 134 -65.39 11.06 -1.27
C ASP A 134 -64.34 12.20 -1.04
N ASP A 135 -63.29 12.13 -1.88
CA ASP A 135 -62.34 13.16 -2.35
C ASP A 135 -60.95 13.33 -1.65
N GLU A 136 -59.90 12.99 -2.44
CA GLU A 136 -58.44 13.24 -2.31
C GLU A 136 -57.67 12.59 -1.14
N GLU A 137 -56.78 11.62 -1.48
CA GLU A 137 -55.72 11.13 -0.59
C GLU A 137 -54.81 12.29 -0.16
N VAL A 138 -54.92 12.74 1.10
CA VAL A 138 -53.97 13.70 1.67
C VAL A 138 -52.74 12.92 2.14
N GLU A 139 -51.67 12.88 1.33
CA GLU A 139 -50.37 12.34 1.76
C GLU A 139 -49.84 13.11 2.97
N THR A 140 -49.87 12.50 4.16
CA THR A 140 -49.29 13.07 5.38
C THR A 140 -47.86 12.55 5.57
N HIS A 141 -46.89 13.46 5.63
CA HIS A 141 -45.48 13.08 5.83
C HIS A 141 -45.11 13.09 7.32
N ILE A 142 -44.22 12.17 7.72
CA ILE A 142 -43.67 12.12 9.10
C ILE A 142 -43.05 13.45 9.54
N LEU A 143 -42.47 14.18 8.57
CA LEU A 143 -41.72 15.41 8.79
C LEU A 143 -42.53 16.59 8.23
N GLN A 144 -43.32 17.24 9.08
CA GLN A 144 -44.27 18.28 8.67
C GLN A 144 -43.57 19.59 8.32
N SER A 145 -42.54 19.98 9.07
CA SER A 145 -41.76 21.17 8.74
C SER A 145 -40.32 21.09 9.24
N LEU A 146 -39.45 21.81 8.53
CA LEU A 146 -38.04 21.95 8.86
C LEU A 146 -37.54 23.34 8.47
N ILE A 147 -36.77 23.96 9.36
CA ILE A 147 -36.07 25.22 9.08
C ILE A 147 -34.61 24.92 8.80
N VAL A 148 -34.11 25.41 7.65
CA VAL A 148 -32.70 25.34 7.30
C VAL A 148 -32.12 26.74 7.19
N GLU A 149 -31.10 27.01 7.99
CA GLU A 149 -30.28 28.22 7.95
C GLU A 149 -28.92 27.88 7.33
N SER A 150 -28.47 28.69 6.36
CA SER A 150 -27.15 28.54 5.74
C SER A 150 -26.32 29.79 5.95
N GLU A 151 -25.11 29.61 6.46
CA GLU A 151 -24.07 30.62 6.56
C GLU A 151 -22.91 30.20 5.65
N ILE A 152 -22.55 31.05 4.69
CA ILE A 152 -21.49 30.81 3.71
C ILE A 152 -20.46 31.92 3.84
N GLY A 153 -19.22 31.58 4.21
CA GLY A 153 -18.14 32.54 4.35
C GLY A 153 -17.08 32.13 5.37
N ASP A 154 -15.99 32.91 5.40
CA ASP A 154 -14.89 32.73 6.33
C ASP A 154 -15.19 33.50 7.63
N VAL A 155 -14.83 32.95 8.79
CA VAL A 155 -15.20 33.50 10.11
C VAL A 155 -14.61 34.91 10.31
N ASP A 156 -13.52 35.21 9.61
CA ASP A 156 -12.78 36.48 9.70
C ASP A 156 -13.04 37.44 8.53
N ARG A 157 -13.98 37.13 7.60
CA ARG A 157 -14.33 37.97 6.42
C ARG A 157 -15.85 38.11 6.25
N HIS A 158 -16.29 38.71 5.15
CA HIS A 158 -17.72 38.88 4.82
C HIS A 158 -18.43 37.51 4.75
N THR A 159 -19.40 37.30 5.64
CA THR A 159 -20.29 36.14 5.66
C THR A 159 -21.63 36.47 5.01
N LEU A 160 -22.07 35.64 4.06
CA LEU A 160 -23.43 35.71 3.53
C LEU A 160 -24.32 34.77 4.36
N LYS A 161 -25.37 35.32 4.96
CA LYS A 161 -26.41 34.56 5.65
C LYS A 161 -27.67 34.61 4.80
N ASN A 162 -28.22 33.46 4.45
CA ASN A 162 -29.54 33.43 3.81
C ASN A 162 -30.62 33.54 4.90
N LEU A 163 -31.67 34.34 4.61
CA LEU A 163 -32.87 34.41 5.43
C LEU A 163 -33.64 33.08 5.31
N GLN A 164 -33.57 32.29 6.37
CA GLN A 164 -34.48 31.21 6.78
C GLN A 164 -35.37 30.61 5.68
N LEU A 165 -35.01 29.41 5.18
CA LEU A 165 -35.89 28.62 4.32
C LEU A 165 -36.76 27.71 5.19
N ARG A 166 -38.09 27.88 5.12
CA ARG A 166 -39.07 26.93 5.68
C ARG A 166 -39.52 25.97 4.59
N CYS A 167 -39.20 24.68 4.74
CA CYS A 167 -39.75 23.64 3.89
C CYS A 167 -41.05 23.11 4.52
N HIS A 168 -42.14 23.12 3.75
CA HIS A 168 -43.47 22.61 4.14
C HIS A 168 -43.84 21.31 3.42
N SER A 169 -42.94 20.78 2.58
CA SER A 169 -43.04 19.44 1.99
C SER A 169 -41.65 19.04 1.51
N VAL A 170 -41.05 18.07 2.18
CA VAL A 170 -39.80 17.46 1.71
C VAL A 170 -40.18 16.10 1.16
N ASN A 171 -40.32 16.00 -0.17
CA ASN A 171 -40.39 14.71 -0.84
C ASN A 171 -39.04 13.99 -0.63
N PHE A 172 -38.93 13.27 0.47
CA PHE A 172 -37.98 12.17 0.54
C PHE A 172 -38.47 11.15 -0.49
N ILE A 173 -37.77 11.05 -1.61
CA ILE A 173 -37.77 9.81 -2.38
C ILE A 173 -37.07 8.79 -1.48
N LEU A 174 -37.80 8.27 -0.49
CA LEU A 174 -37.47 7.04 0.21
C LEU A 174 -37.69 5.95 -0.84
N ALA A 175 -36.61 5.65 -1.56
CA ALA A 175 -36.54 4.43 -2.33
C ALA A 175 -37.06 3.29 -1.45
N LYS A 176 -38.07 2.58 -1.98
CA LYS A 176 -38.62 1.30 -1.51
C LYS A 176 -37.65 0.55 -0.60
N ASN A 177 -38.13 0.17 0.59
CA ASN A 177 -37.52 -0.82 1.47
C ASN A 177 -36.04 -0.56 1.83
N TYR A 178 -35.75 0.51 2.58
CA TYR A 178 -34.58 0.48 3.45
C TYR A 178 -34.96 -0.20 4.77
N SER A 179 -34.92 -1.54 4.76
CA SER A 179 -34.49 -2.26 5.96
C SER A 179 -33.21 -1.57 6.44
N ALA A 180 -33.23 -1.05 7.66
CA ALA A 180 -32.05 -0.54 8.32
C ALA A 180 -31.08 -1.72 8.51
N ASN A 181 -30.35 -2.09 7.46
CA ASN A 181 -29.15 -2.88 7.55
C ASN A 181 -28.15 -2.00 8.30
N LEU A 182 -28.20 -2.06 9.64
CA LEU A 182 -27.03 -1.87 10.48
C LEU A 182 -25.91 -2.62 9.74
N HIS A 183 -24.94 -1.90 9.19
CA HIS A 183 -23.74 -2.52 8.66
C HIS A 183 -23.01 -3.16 9.85
N THR A 184 -23.44 -4.34 10.24
CA THR A 184 -22.72 -5.24 11.12
C THR A 184 -21.52 -5.68 10.30
N VAL A 185 -20.39 -5.01 10.50
CA VAL A 185 -19.13 -5.47 9.91
C VAL A 185 -18.83 -6.82 10.56
N LYS A 186 -19.17 -7.91 9.86
CA LYS A 186 -18.79 -9.25 10.27
C LYS A 186 -17.28 -9.25 10.46
N GLU A 187 -16.83 -9.52 11.68
CA GLU A 187 -15.43 -9.44 12.03
C GLU A 187 -14.67 -10.56 11.28
N ALA A 188 -14.05 -10.20 10.15
CA ALA A 188 -13.45 -11.15 9.22
C ALA A 188 -12.22 -11.88 9.81
N LYS A 189 -11.60 -11.31 10.86
CA LYS A 189 -10.41 -11.86 11.54
C LYS A 189 -10.74 -12.24 12.98
N ASN A 190 -11.57 -13.26 13.13
CA ASN A 190 -11.93 -13.82 14.44
C ASN A 190 -10.87 -14.81 14.97
N ASN A 191 -11.05 -15.30 16.19
CA ASN A 191 -10.14 -16.30 16.80
C ASN A 191 -10.01 -17.58 15.95
N ALA A 192 -11.11 -18.01 15.32
CA ALA A 192 -11.12 -19.17 14.43
C ALA A 192 -10.23 -18.96 13.19
N TYR A 193 -10.23 -17.75 12.62
CA TYR A 193 -9.35 -17.35 11.51
C TYR A 193 -7.88 -17.48 11.92
N PHE A 194 -7.48 -16.86 13.03
CA PHE A 194 -6.08 -16.87 13.47
C PHE A 194 -5.59 -18.27 13.85
N SER A 195 -6.45 -19.10 14.45
CA SER A 195 -6.13 -20.49 14.79
C SER A 195 -5.76 -21.33 13.56
N ARG A 196 -6.42 -21.07 12.41
CA ARG A 196 -6.21 -21.81 11.15
C ARG A 196 -5.34 -21.07 10.14
N TYR A 197 -4.87 -19.86 10.46
CA TYR A 197 -4.15 -19.02 9.51
C TYR A 197 -2.74 -19.55 9.23
N GLN A 198 -2.54 -20.12 8.05
CA GLN A 198 -1.22 -20.58 7.62
C GLN A 198 -0.37 -19.40 7.11
N VAL A 199 0.61 -19.00 7.91
CA VAL A 199 1.56 -17.94 7.53
C VAL A 199 2.43 -18.37 6.34
N LYS A 200 2.56 -17.49 5.34
CA LYS A 200 3.54 -17.69 4.27
C LYS A 200 4.97 -17.57 4.82
N TYR A 201 5.95 -18.08 4.06
CA TYR A 201 7.36 -17.98 4.42
C TYR A 201 7.77 -16.55 4.76
N ARG A 202 8.66 -16.38 5.75
CA ARG A 202 9.07 -15.06 6.27
C ARG A 202 9.45 -14.07 5.18
N ARG A 203 10.34 -14.46 4.24
CA ARG A 203 10.79 -13.59 3.13
C ARG A 203 9.69 -13.27 2.11
N ARG A 204 8.64 -14.10 2.02
CA ARG A 204 7.46 -13.83 1.17
C ARG A 204 6.57 -12.79 1.85
N ARG A 205 6.37 -12.89 3.17
CA ARG A 205 5.65 -11.90 3.98
C ARG A 205 6.35 -10.55 4.00
N GLU A 206 7.68 -10.54 4.05
CA GLU A 206 8.50 -9.32 3.90
C GLU A 206 8.52 -8.78 2.46
N GLY A 207 7.95 -9.47 1.47
CA GLY A 207 7.94 -9.03 0.08
C GLY A 207 9.34 -8.95 -0.55
N LYS A 208 10.29 -9.80 -0.15
CA LYS A 208 11.70 -9.75 -0.61
C LYS A 208 12.11 -10.88 -1.54
N THR A 209 11.29 -11.92 -1.67
CA THR A 209 11.67 -13.11 -2.43
C THR A 209 10.46 -13.74 -3.07
N ASP A 210 10.55 -13.91 -4.39
CA ASP A 210 9.73 -14.87 -5.10
C ASP A 210 10.35 -16.27 -4.97
N PHE A 211 9.67 -17.15 -4.25
CA PHE A 211 10.10 -18.53 -4.07
C PHE A 211 9.90 -19.39 -5.32
N TYR A 212 9.02 -18.99 -6.24
CA TYR A 212 8.79 -19.69 -7.49
C TYR A 212 9.98 -19.55 -8.44
N ALA A 213 10.46 -18.31 -8.65
CA ALA A 213 11.70 -18.03 -9.36
C ALA A 213 12.91 -18.65 -8.64
N ARG A 214 13.02 -18.44 -7.31
CA ARG A 214 14.16 -18.95 -6.52
C ARG A 214 14.31 -20.47 -6.62
N LYS A 215 13.21 -21.24 -6.59
CA LYS A 215 13.25 -22.71 -6.72
C LYS A 215 14.02 -23.12 -7.98
N ARG A 216 13.73 -22.51 -9.13
CA ARG A 216 14.37 -22.83 -10.43
C ARG A 216 15.82 -22.34 -10.52
N LEU A 217 16.10 -21.17 -9.96
CA LEU A 217 17.44 -20.61 -9.94
C LEU A 217 18.39 -21.43 -9.06
N VAL A 218 17.91 -21.98 -7.94
CA VAL A 218 18.74 -22.68 -6.95
C VAL A 218 18.88 -24.17 -7.23
N THR A 219 17.82 -24.84 -7.72
CA THR A 219 17.88 -26.29 -7.94
C THR A 219 18.96 -26.65 -8.95
N GLN A 220 19.87 -27.53 -8.53
CA GLN A 220 20.93 -28.11 -9.34
C GLN A 220 20.49 -29.50 -9.84
N ALA A 221 21.01 -29.90 -11.01
CA ALA A 221 20.81 -31.25 -11.50
C ALA A 221 21.44 -32.27 -10.53
N LYS A 222 20.69 -33.32 -10.17
CA LYS A 222 21.11 -34.29 -9.12
C LYS A 222 22.41 -35.02 -9.47
N ASN A 223 22.67 -35.25 -10.76
CA ASN A 223 23.90 -35.86 -11.26
C ASN A 223 25.15 -34.98 -11.11
N LYS A 224 25.00 -33.69 -10.75
CA LYS A 224 26.12 -32.78 -10.46
C LYS A 224 26.46 -32.73 -8.97
N TYR A 225 25.75 -33.48 -8.13
CA TYR A 225 26.01 -33.64 -6.70
C TYR A 225 26.25 -32.29 -5.98
N ASN A 226 27.46 -32.08 -5.46
CA ASN A 226 27.85 -30.90 -4.68
C ASN A 226 28.27 -29.69 -5.53
N ALA A 227 28.22 -29.77 -6.87
CA ALA A 227 28.60 -28.65 -7.73
C ALA A 227 27.65 -27.45 -7.50
N PRO A 228 28.16 -26.31 -7.00
CA PRO A 228 27.31 -25.16 -6.71
C PRO A 228 26.76 -24.56 -8.01
N LYS A 229 25.49 -24.14 -7.96
CA LYS A 229 24.87 -23.32 -9.00
C LYS A 229 25.02 -21.85 -8.61
N TYR A 230 25.90 -21.14 -9.30
CA TYR A 230 26.17 -19.73 -9.03
C TYR A 230 25.14 -18.82 -9.67
N ARG A 231 24.76 -17.77 -8.95
CA ARG A 231 23.83 -16.74 -9.44
C ARG A 231 24.36 -15.34 -9.17
N LEU A 232 24.16 -14.46 -10.13
CA LEU A 232 24.47 -13.04 -10.09
C LEU A 232 23.23 -12.32 -9.57
N VAL A 233 23.22 -12.05 -8.27
CA VAL A 233 22.14 -11.36 -7.60
C VAL A 233 22.34 -9.86 -7.79
N VAL A 234 21.46 -9.23 -8.57
CA VAL A 234 21.46 -7.78 -8.81
C VAL A 234 20.28 -7.15 -8.08
N ARG A 235 20.55 -6.18 -7.20
CA ARG A 235 19.51 -5.48 -6.43
C ARG A 235 19.76 -3.98 -6.47
N PHE A 236 18.68 -3.23 -6.69
CA PHE A 236 18.68 -1.77 -6.62
C PHE A 236 18.02 -1.36 -5.32
N THR A 237 18.69 -0.51 -4.57
CA THR A 237 18.07 0.32 -3.51
C THR A 237 17.84 1.72 -4.08
N ASN A 238 17.31 2.64 -3.27
CA ASN A 238 17.04 4.00 -3.76
C ASN A 238 18.30 4.76 -4.20
N LYS A 239 19.47 4.46 -3.60
CA LYS A 239 20.73 5.20 -3.82
C LYS A 239 21.96 4.28 -3.91
N ASP A 240 21.78 2.99 -4.19
CA ASP A 240 22.88 2.03 -4.28
C ASP A 240 22.48 0.85 -5.16
N ILE A 241 23.48 0.28 -5.84
CA ILE A 241 23.36 -0.94 -6.65
C ILE A 241 24.19 -2.01 -5.95
N ILE A 242 23.63 -3.20 -5.78
CA ILE A 242 24.27 -4.33 -5.12
C ILE A 242 24.35 -5.48 -6.12
N CYS A 243 25.56 -5.90 -6.45
CA CYS A 243 25.82 -7.08 -7.26
C CYS A 243 26.60 -8.11 -6.44
N GLN A 244 26.14 -9.35 -6.43
CA GLN A 244 26.75 -10.43 -5.65
C GLN A 244 26.73 -11.72 -6.44
N ILE A 245 27.83 -12.47 -6.43
CA ILE A 245 27.84 -13.85 -6.91
C ILE A 245 27.60 -14.76 -5.72
N VAL A 246 26.53 -15.56 -5.79
CA VAL A 246 26.03 -16.32 -4.65
C VAL A 246 25.79 -17.76 -5.06
N SER A 247 26.13 -18.69 -4.17
CA SER A 247 25.70 -20.10 -4.24
C SER A 247 24.81 -20.44 -3.04
N SER A 248 23.99 -21.48 -3.17
CA SER A 248 23.08 -21.90 -2.10
C SER A 248 23.59 -23.13 -1.37
N LYS A 249 23.53 -23.09 -0.03
CA LYS A 249 23.70 -24.25 0.86
C LYS A 249 22.46 -24.40 1.74
N ILE A 250 22.36 -25.54 2.45
CA ILE A 250 21.23 -25.85 3.35
C ILE A 250 21.13 -24.82 4.49
N GLN A 251 22.26 -24.46 5.10
CA GLN A 251 22.29 -23.48 6.19
C GLN A 251 21.92 -22.06 5.72
N GLY A 252 22.23 -21.74 4.48
CA GLY A 252 22.05 -20.41 3.92
C GLY A 252 22.83 -20.21 2.63
N ASP A 253 22.62 -19.05 2.02
CA ASP A 253 23.35 -18.66 0.83
C ASP A 253 24.76 -18.20 1.19
N VAL A 254 25.75 -18.59 0.38
CA VAL A 254 27.15 -18.22 0.54
C VAL A 254 27.54 -17.28 -0.59
N VAL A 255 28.07 -16.11 -0.22
CA VAL A 255 28.53 -15.09 -1.16
C VAL A 255 29.98 -15.39 -1.55
N LEU A 256 30.25 -15.56 -2.84
CA LEU A 256 31.59 -15.75 -3.39
C LEU A 256 32.32 -14.40 -3.46
N THR A 257 31.69 -13.42 -4.10
CA THR A 257 32.16 -12.03 -4.26
C THR A 257 30.99 -11.04 -4.23
N HIS A 258 31.30 -9.78 -3.93
CA HIS A 258 30.33 -8.69 -3.94
C HIS A 258 30.97 -7.41 -4.49
N ALA A 259 30.14 -6.54 -5.06
CA ALA A 259 30.47 -5.13 -5.28
C ALA A 259 29.22 -4.27 -5.13
N ARG A 260 29.44 -2.99 -4.81
CA ARG A 260 28.40 -1.99 -4.63
C ARG A 260 28.72 -0.71 -5.37
N ALA A 261 27.69 0.05 -5.74
CA ALA A 261 27.87 1.33 -6.41
C ALA A 261 28.60 2.35 -5.52
N ARG A 262 28.45 2.27 -4.19
CA ARG A 262 29.20 3.11 -3.23
C ARG A 262 30.73 2.95 -3.28
N GLU A 263 31.23 1.93 -3.96
CA GLU A 263 32.66 1.72 -4.16
C GLU A 263 33.19 2.39 -5.43
N LEU A 264 32.30 2.75 -6.37
CA LEU A 264 32.64 3.39 -7.63
C LEU A 264 33.39 4.73 -7.50
N PRO A 265 33.19 5.56 -6.45
CA PRO A 265 33.96 6.79 -6.29
C PRO A 265 35.48 6.56 -6.25
N LYS A 266 35.94 5.37 -5.86
CA LYS A 266 37.37 5.00 -5.90
C LYS A 266 37.92 4.86 -7.32
N TYR A 267 37.05 4.59 -8.28
CA TYR A 267 37.37 4.43 -9.68
C TYR A 267 37.05 5.69 -10.51
N GLY A 268 36.62 6.78 -9.88
CA GLY A 268 36.35 8.07 -10.54
C GLY A 268 34.87 8.44 -10.65
N ILE A 269 33.95 7.48 -10.55
CA ILE A 269 32.50 7.77 -10.65
C ILE A 269 31.97 8.18 -9.27
N LYS A 270 31.86 9.50 -9.04
CA LYS A 270 31.35 10.05 -7.78
C LYS A 270 29.83 10.21 -7.74
N HIS A 271 29.24 10.62 -8.87
CA HIS A 271 27.83 10.97 -8.98
C HIS A 271 27.04 9.87 -9.71
N GLY A 272 25.71 10.00 -9.75
CA GLY A 272 24.88 9.13 -10.58
C GLY A 272 24.94 7.63 -10.24
N LEU A 273 25.24 7.25 -8.98
CA LEU A 273 25.51 5.86 -8.56
C LEU A 273 24.36 4.84 -8.76
N THR A 274 23.22 5.25 -9.28
CA THR A 274 22.12 4.35 -9.64
C THR A 274 21.75 4.39 -11.12
N SER A 275 22.54 5.05 -11.97
CA SER A 275 22.33 5.11 -13.42
C SER A 275 22.49 3.74 -14.09
N TRP A 276 22.19 3.67 -15.38
CA TRP A 276 22.46 2.47 -16.18
C TRP A 276 23.97 2.22 -16.31
N SER A 277 24.76 3.27 -16.57
CA SER A 277 26.22 3.25 -16.64
C SER A 277 26.87 2.80 -15.33
N ALA A 278 26.37 3.28 -14.19
CA ALA A 278 26.82 2.81 -12.88
C ALA A 278 26.47 1.32 -12.66
N ALA A 279 25.33 0.85 -13.16
CA ALA A 279 24.98 -0.57 -13.08
C ALA A 279 25.96 -1.43 -13.88
N TYR A 280 26.31 -0.99 -15.10
CA TYR A 280 27.35 -1.61 -15.93
C TYR A 280 28.69 -1.70 -15.20
N ALA A 281 29.20 -0.57 -14.69
CA ALA A 281 30.47 -0.53 -13.96
C ALA A 281 30.47 -1.44 -12.71
N VAL A 282 29.37 -1.51 -11.96
CA VAL A 282 29.25 -2.45 -10.81
C VAL A 282 29.22 -3.91 -11.27
N GLY A 283 28.58 -4.22 -12.40
CA GLY A 283 28.61 -5.54 -13.03
C GLY A 283 30.02 -5.96 -13.40
N LEU A 284 30.74 -5.09 -14.11
CA LEU A 284 32.14 -5.26 -14.51
C LEU A 284 33.05 -5.49 -13.29
N LEU A 285 32.87 -4.69 -12.24
CA LEU A 285 33.64 -4.82 -11.00
C LEU A 285 33.41 -6.16 -10.31
N VAL A 286 32.17 -6.67 -10.25
CA VAL A 286 31.90 -8.01 -9.70
C VAL A 286 32.53 -9.11 -10.53
N ALA A 287 32.50 -8.98 -11.86
CA ALA A 287 33.09 -9.94 -12.79
C ALA A 287 34.60 -10.05 -12.62
N ARG A 288 35.33 -8.92 -12.73
CA ARG A 288 36.78 -8.90 -12.55
C ARG A 288 37.19 -9.40 -11.17
N ARG A 289 36.50 -9.00 -10.10
CA ARG A 289 36.72 -9.55 -8.74
C ARG A 289 36.57 -11.05 -8.65
N ALA A 290 35.55 -11.60 -9.28
CA ALA A 290 35.27 -13.03 -9.25
C ALA A 290 36.34 -13.81 -10.00
N LEU A 291 36.71 -13.34 -11.20
CA LEU A 291 37.73 -13.99 -12.02
C LEU A 291 39.12 -13.89 -11.39
N THR A 292 39.51 -12.74 -10.83
CA THR A 292 40.78 -12.60 -10.10
C THR A 292 40.83 -13.57 -8.91
N LYS A 293 39.75 -13.67 -8.14
CA LYS A 293 39.67 -14.61 -7.00
C LYS A 293 39.71 -16.09 -7.43
N LEU A 294 39.29 -16.40 -8.65
CA LEU A 294 39.28 -17.75 -9.21
C LEU A 294 40.54 -18.07 -10.04
N GLY A 295 41.45 -17.09 -10.25
CA GLY A 295 42.62 -17.26 -11.10
C GLY A 295 42.31 -17.39 -12.60
N LEU A 296 41.23 -16.76 -13.06
CA LEU A 296 40.75 -16.80 -14.45
C LEU A 296 40.77 -15.43 -15.15
N ALA A 297 41.28 -14.38 -14.49
CA ALA A 297 41.21 -13.00 -14.96
C ALA A 297 41.98 -12.75 -16.26
N ASP A 298 43.12 -13.42 -16.44
CA ASP A 298 44.01 -13.26 -17.60
C ASP A 298 43.53 -14.09 -18.80
N LYS A 299 42.78 -15.16 -18.55
CA LYS A 299 42.23 -16.03 -19.61
C LYS A 299 40.96 -15.44 -20.21
N TYR A 300 40.11 -14.91 -19.35
CA TYR A 300 38.82 -14.35 -19.73
C TYR A 300 38.79 -12.86 -19.42
N GLU A 301 39.45 -12.08 -20.27
CA GLU A 301 39.48 -10.62 -20.16
C GLU A 301 38.11 -10.00 -20.47
N GLY A 302 37.38 -10.61 -21.43
CA GLY A 302 36.08 -10.15 -21.90
C GLY A 302 36.23 -9.08 -23.00
N ASP A 303 35.22 -8.22 -23.14
CA ASP A 303 35.27 -7.10 -24.08
C ASP A 303 35.97 -5.92 -23.41
N ALA A 304 37.10 -5.47 -23.98
CA ALA A 304 37.91 -4.38 -23.45
C ALA A 304 37.31 -2.99 -23.75
N GLU A 305 36.71 -2.82 -24.93
CA GLU A 305 36.34 -1.49 -25.45
C GLU A 305 34.86 -1.16 -25.22
N ALA A 306 34.07 -2.13 -24.75
CA ALA A 306 32.65 -1.96 -24.43
C ALA A 306 31.87 -1.38 -25.63
N THR A 307 32.04 -1.99 -26.80
CA THR A 307 31.52 -1.51 -28.10
C THR A 307 29.99 -1.53 -28.20
N GLY A 308 29.30 -2.09 -27.20
CA GLY A 308 27.86 -2.29 -27.24
C GLY A 308 27.43 -3.48 -28.09
N GLU A 309 28.35 -4.21 -28.73
CA GLU A 309 28.03 -5.42 -29.48
C GLU A 309 27.55 -6.54 -28.54
N TYR A 310 26.59 -7.33 -29.02
CA TYR A 310 26.14 -8.51 -28.31
C TYR A 310 27.12 -9.67 -28.55
N SER A 311 27.86 -10.02 -27.50
CA SER A 311 28.75 -11.18 -27.48
C SER A 311 28.67 -11.91 -26.15
N LEU A 312 28.96 -13.21 -26.18
CA LEU A 312 29.08 -14.06 -24.99
C LEU A 312 30.51 -14.56 -24.87
N THR A 313 31.01 -14.68 -23.64
CA THR A 313 32.34 -15.26 -23.41
C THR A 313 32.35 -16.75 -23.77
N GLU A 314 33.05 -17.09 -24.85
CA GLU A 314 33.20 -18.46 -25.34
C GLU A 314 34.36 -19.21 -24.67
N PRO A 315 34.34 -20.55 -24.62
CA PRO A 315 35.49 -21.31 -24.17
C PRO A 315 36.69 -21.16 -25.13
N LEU A 316 37.90 -21.08 -24.59
CA LEU A 316 39.14 -20.90 -25.37
C LEU A 316 39.59 -22.17 -26.11
N GLY A 317 39.08 -23.33 -25.69
CA GLY A 317 39.42 -24.64 -26.23
C GLY A 317 39.01 -25.76 -25.27
N ASP A 318 39.23 -27.02 -25.65
CA ASP A 318 38.87 -28.19 -24.84
C ASP A 318 39.85 -28.43 -23.68
N ASP A 319 41.11 -28.03 -23.82
CA ASP A 319 42.16 -28.21 -22.80
C ASP A 319 42.19 -27.08 -21.76
N GLU A 320 41.44 -26.00 -21.99
CA GLU A 320 41.40 -24.83 -21.11
C GLU A 320 40.21 -24.85 -20.13
N PRO A 321 40.36 -24.26 -18.92
CA PRO A 321 39.25 -24.14 -17.99
C PRO A 321 38.13 -23.32 -18.63
N ARG A 322 36.92 -23.89 -18.71
CA ARG A 322 35.73 -23.21 -19.22
C ARG A 322 35.41 -21.90 -18.47
N PRO A 323 34.75 -20.93 -19.12
CA PRO A 323 34.44 -19.65 -18.49
C PRO A 323 33.49 -19.82 -17.30
N PHE A 324 33.63 -18.94 -16.32
CA PHE A 324 32.86 -19.04 -15.09
C PHE A 324 31.39 -18.75 -15.32
N LYS A 325 30.56 -19.80 -15.28
CA LYS A 325 29.12 -19.69 -15.53
C LYS A 325 28.35 -19.17 -14.31
N VAL A 326 27.56 -18.11 -14.52
CA VAL A 326 26.67 -17.55 -13.49
C VAL A 326 25.29 -17.22 -14.09
N PHE A 327 24.22 -17.40 -13.32
CA PHE A 327 22.86 -17.10 -13.76
C PHE A 327 22.33 -15.80 -13.15
N LEU A 328 21.69 -14.94 -13.93
CA LEU A 328 21.08 -13.71 -13.40
C LEU A 328 19.93 -14.02 -12.44
N ASP A 329 19.95 -13.40 -11.25
CA ASP A 329 18.85 -13.37 -10.30
C ASP A 329 18.34 -11.92 -10.18
N VAL A 330 17.21 -11.63 -10.85
CA VAL A 330 16.54 -10.32 -10.85
C VAL A 330 15.67 -10.06 -9.61
N GLY A 331 15.36 -11.11 -8.84
CA GLY A 331 14.48 -11.04 -7.69
C GLY A 331 13.03 -10.69 -8.07
N LEU A 332 12.55 -9.56 -7.57
CA LEU A 332 11.18 -9.06 -7.80
C LEU A 332 11.13 -7.92 -8.83
N LYS A 333 12.28 -7.54 -9.40
CA LYS A 333 12.33 -6.47 -10.39
C LYS A 333 11.64 -6.97 -11.67
N ARG A 334 10.74 -6.15 -12.22
CA ARG A 334 10.12 -6.41 -13.52
C ARG A 334 11.18 -6.44 -14.61
N THR A 335 11.13 -7.45 -15.47
CA THR A 335 12.01 -7.62 -16.62
C THR A 335 11.45 -6.87 -17.83
N SER A 336 11.66 -5.56 -17.87
CA SER A 336 11.39 -4.71 -19.04
C SER A 336 12.67 -4.45 -19.82
N THR A 337 12.55 -4.23 -21.13
CA THR A 337 13.65 -3.79 -21.99
C THR A 337 14.19 -2.44 -21.47
N GLY A 338 15.52 -2.25 -21.49
CA GLY A 338 16.18 -1.07 -20.95
C GLY A 338 16.31 -1.03 -19.42
N SER A 339 15.86 -2.06 -18.69
CA SER A 339 16.02 -2.11 -17.23
C SER A 339 17.51 -2.13 -16.84
N ARG A 340 17.89 -1.27 -15.89
CA ARG A 340 19.26 -1.19 -15.33
C ARG A 340 19.82 -2.51 -14.78
N VAL A 341 18.95 -3.47 -14.42
CA VAL A 341 19.39 -4.83 -14.04
C VAL A 341 20.16 -5.50 -15.17
N PHE A 342 19.77 -5.25 -16.41
CA PHE A 342 20.45 -5.77 -17.58
C PHE A 342 21.74 -5.00 -17.90
N GLY A 343 21.87 -3.74 -17.50
CA GLY A 343 23.17 -3.03 -17.52
C GLY A 343 24.21 -3.72 -16.65
N ALA A 344 23.85 -4.10 -15.41
CA ALA A 344 24.73 -4.89 -14.54
C ALA A 344 25.01 -6.30 -15.07
N LEU A 345 24.08 -6.88 -15.83
CA LEU A 345 24.32 -8.14 -16.54
C LEU A 345 25.35 -7.94 -17.66
N LYS A 346 25.19 -6.89 -18.48
CA LYS A 346 26.07 -6.62 -19.62
C LYS A 346 27.49 -6.35 -19.16
N GLY A 347 27.67 -5.50 -18.15
CA GLY A 347 28.99 -5.27 -17.54
C GLY A 347 29.60 -6.54 -16.92
N ALA A 348 28.77 -7.42 -16.34
CA ALA A 348 29.28 -8.69 -15.83
C ALA A 348 29.71 -9.66 -16.95
N SER A 349 29.00 -9.65 -18.09
CA SER A 349 29.35 -10.42 -19.28
C SER A 349 30.64 -9.90 -19.92
N ASP A 350 30.71 -8.59 -20.15
CA ASP A 350 31.87 -7.92 -20.75
C ASP A 350 33.11 -7.99 -19.85
N GLY A 351 32.93 -8.19 -18.54
CA GLY A 351 34.02 -8.49 -17.62
C GLY A 351 34.54 -9.93 -17.66
N GLY A 352 34.06 -10.77 -18.57
CA GLY A 352 34.53 -12.15 -18.82
C GLY A 352 33.73 -13.26 -18.13
N LEU A 353 32.60 -12.96 -17.47
CA LEU A 353 31.73 -14.00 -16.93
C LEU A 353 30.81 -14.55 -18.01
N TYR A 354 30.64 -15.87 -18.03
CA TYR A 354 29.61 -16.47 -18.88
C TYR A 354 28.23 -16.35 -18.22
N VAL A 355 27.51 -15.29 -18.57
CA VAL A 355 26.10 -15.07 -18.19
C VAL A 355 25.21 -15.41 -19.39
N PRO A 356 24.44 -16.51 -19.38
CA PRO A 356 23.58 -16.83 -20.51
C PRO A 356 22.42 -15.83 -20.60
N HIS A 357 22.35 -15.08 -21.70
CA HIS A 357 21.34 -14.05 -21.94
C HIS A 357 21.05 -13.88 -23.45
N SER A 358 20.14 -12.96 -23.78
CA SER A 358 19.78 -12.58 -25.15
C SER A 358 19.74 -11.05 -25.23
N GLU A 359 19.85 -10.49 -26.44
CA GLU A 359 19.95 -9.04 -26.68
C GLU A 359 18.63 -8.26 -26.50
N ASN A 360 17.49 -8.95 -26.56
CA ASN A 360 16.14 -8.37 -26.57
C ASN A 360 15.73 -7.52 -25.34
N ARG A 361 16.55 -7.48 -24.29
CA ARG A 361 16.29 -6.69 -23.07
C ARG A 361 17.22 -5.50 -22.90
N PHE A 362 18.17 -5.30 -23.80
CA PHE A 362 19.05 -4.15 -23.78
C PHE A 362 18.37 -2.89 -24.33
N PRO A 363 18.75 -1.69 -23.86
CA PRO A 363 18.39 -0.45 -24.55
C PRO A 363 18.95 -0.48 -25.98
N GLY A 364 18.22 0.07 -26.95
CA GLY A 364 18.57 0.00 -28.37
C GLY A 364 17.98 -1.21 -29.11
N TYR A 365 17.34 -2.16 -28.42
CA TYR A 365 16.64 -3.26 -29.08
C TYR A 365 15.29 -2.82 -29.65
N ASP A 366 15.14 -2.92 -30.96
CA ASP A 366 13.86 -2.69 -31.63
C ASP A 366 13.02 -3.97 -31.69
N ILE A 367 11.74 -3.85 -31.32
CA ILE A 367 10.81 -4.96 -31.27
C ILE A 367 10.34 -5.33 -32.69
N GLU A 368 10.30 -4.36 -33.60
CA GLU A 368 9.81 -4.57 -34.96
C GLU A 368 10.88 -5.23 -35.84
N SER A 369 12.07 -4.66 -35.92
CA SER A 369 13.21 -5.23 -36.66
C SER A 369 13.79 -6.48 -35.97
N LYS A 370 13.63 -6.61 -34.64
CA LYS A 370 14.29 -7.62 -33.79
C LYS A 370 15.81 -7.52 -33.78
N GLU A 371 16.34 -6.34 -34.04
CA GLU A 371 17.77 -6.07 -34.06
C GLU A 371 18.14 -5.16 -32.89
N LEU A 372 19.34 -5.39 -32.34
CA LEU A 372 19.95 -4.51 -31.35
C LEU A 372 20.79 -3.46 -32.07
N ASP A 373 20.52 -2.20 -31.78
CA ASP A 373 21.41 -1.10 -32.13
C ASP A 373 22.58 -1.02 -31.12
N PRO A 374 23.82 -1.39 -31.52
CA PRO A 374 24.97 -1.37 -30.63
C PRO A 374 25.39 0.07 -30.25
N GLU A 375 25.15 1.06 -31.10
CA GLU A 375 25.52 2.46 -30.85
C GLU A 375 24.70 3.03 -29.70
N ILE A 376 23.38 2.76 -29.70
CA ILE A 376 22.51 3.14 -28.58
C ILE A 376 22.94 2.41 -27.31
N LEU A 377 23.29 1.12 -27.37
CA LEU A 377 23.74 0.40 -26.18
C LEU A 377 25.04 0.96 -25.63
N GLN A 378 26.02 1.25 -26.50
CA GLN A 378 27.29 1.86 -26.13
C GLN A 378 27.08 3.23 -25.45
N LYS A 379 26.23 4.07 -26.02
CA LYS A 379 25.82 5.35 -25.43
C LYS A 379 25.24 5.20 -24.02
N TYR A 380 24.47 4.14 -23.75
CA TYR A 380 23.98 3.86 -22.40
C TYR A 380 25.09 3.37 -21.45
N ILE A 381 26.07 2.61 -21.97
CA ILE A 381 27.24 2.14 -21.21
C ILE A 381 28.07 3.34 -20.73
N VAL A 382 28.44 4.25 -21.63
CA VAL A 382 29.31 5.40 -21.30
C VAL A 382 28.56 6.60 -20.72
N GLY A 383 27.22 6.55 -20.67
CA GLY A 383 26.42 7.58 -20.00
C GLY A 383 26.01 8.75 -20.88
N GLY A 384 26.08 8.63 -22.21
CA GLY A 384 25.66 9.66 -23.16
C GLY A 384 24.20 10.09 -22.99
N HIS A 385 23.28 9.18 -22.61
CA HIS A 385 21.89 9.55 -22.27
C HIS A 385 21.77 10.49 -21.05
N ILE A 386 22.77 10.53 -20.18
CA ILE A 386 22.82 11.48 -19.06
C ILE A 386 23.39 12.81 -19.54
N ALA A 387 24.42 12.77 -20.40
CA ALA A 387 25.02 13.95 -21.00
C ALA A 387 24.00 14.74 -21.84
N GLU A 388 23.27 14.06 -22.72
CA GLU A 388 22.20 14.69 -23.53
C GLU A 388 21.11 15.29 -22.64
N TYR A 389 20.70 14.58 -21.59
CA TYR A 389 19.70 15.11 -20.67
C TYR A 389 20.22 16.30 -19.85
N MET A 390 21.54 16.40 -19.63
CA MET A 390 22.17 17.56 -19.02
C MET A 390 22.12 18.76 -19.95
N GLU A 391 22.46 18.58 -21.23
CA GLU A 391 22.43 19.62 -22.27
C GLU A 391 21.00 20.14 -22.52
N GLU A 392 20.05 19.22 -22.73
CA GLU A 392 18.63 19.58 -22.93
C GLU A 392 18.09 20.41 -21.76
N LEU A 393 18.41 20.03 -20.51
CA LEU A 393 17.96 20.76 -19.33
C LEU A 393 18.64 22.12 -19.15
N GLU A 394 19.91 22.24 -19.55
CA GLU A 394 20.63 23.50 -19.48
C GLU A 394 20.03 24.54 -20.44
N GLU A 395 19.59 24.09 -21.62
CA GLU A 395 18.93 24.93 -22.63
C GLU A 395 17.47 25.25 -22.28
N GLU A 396 16.68 24.27 -21.80
CA GLU A 396 15.25 24.44 -21.58
C GLU A 396 14.88 25.03 -20.20
N ASP A 397 15.53 24.57 -19.12
CA ASP A 397 15.13 24.88 -17.73
C ASP A 397 16.32 24.82 -16.76
N GLU A 398 17.02 25.96 -16.63
CA GLU A 398 18.17 26.13 -15.76
C GLU A 398 17.85 25.88 -14.26
N GLU A 399 16.61 26.13 -13.82
CA GLU A 399 16.21 25.88 -12.42
C GLU A 399 16.14 24.37 -12.13
N ARG A 400 15.56 23.59 -13.05
CA ARG A 400 15.54 22.13 -12.95
C ARG A 400 16.95 21.55 -13.06
N PHE A 401 17.77 22.08 -13.95
CA PHE A 401 19.16 21.66 -14.10
C PHE A 401 19.93 21.81 -12.78
N LYS A 402 19.92 23.01 -12.18
CA LYS A 402 20.55 23.28 -10.87
C LYS A 402 20.07 22.35 -9.77
N LYS A 403 18.78 22.00 -9.77
CA LYS A 403 18.20 21.10 -8.77
C LYS A 403 18.64 19.64 -8.95
N GLN A 404 18.57 19.13 -10.18
CA GLN A 404 18.85 17.71 -10.46
C GLN A 404 20.36 17.41 -10.44
N PHE A 405 21.17 18.32 -11.01
CA PHE A 405 22.60 18.16 -11.17
C PHE A 405 23.43 18.99 -10.17
N SER A 406 22.82 19.45 -9.08
CA SER A 406 23.49 20.20 -7.99
C SER A 406 24.86 19.62 -7.60
N THR A 407 24.94 18.29 -7.40
CA THR A 407 26.22 17.66 -7.02
C THR A 407 27.25 17.64 -8.13
N TYR A 408 26.82 17.62 -9.40
CA TYR A 408 27.73 17.69 -10.55
C TYR A 408 28.30 19.11 -10.67
N LEU A 409 27.47 20.13 -10.47
CA LEU A 409 27.88 21.54 -10.45
C LEU A 409 28.88 21.85 -9.32
N GLU A 410 28.69 21.25 -8.14
CA GLU A 410 29.62 21.39 -7.01
C GLU A 410 31.03 20.87 -7.32
N ASP A 411 31.12 19.76 -8.06
CA ASP A 411 32.38 19.14 -8.47
C ASP A 411 32.90 19.63 -9.83
N GLY A 412 32.17 20.53 -10.51
CA GLY A 412 32.54 21.13 -11.80
C GLY A 412 32.50 20.15 -12.98
N VAL A 413 31.57 19.19 -12.97
CA VAL A 413 31.42 18.16 -14.03
C VAL A 413 30.33 18.57 -15.02
N GLY A 414 30.71 18.76 -16.29
CA GLY A 414 29.81 19.07 -17.42
C GLY A 414 29.26 17.84 -18.13
N SER A 415 28.50 18.05 -19.23
CA SER A 415 28.00 16.96 -20.08
C SER A 415 29.12 16.23 -20.81
N ASP A 416 30.08 17.00 -21.36
CA ASP A 416 31.25 16.51 -22.11
C ASP A 416 32.14 15.55 -21.28
N ASP A 417 32.23 15.78 -19.95
CA ASP A 417 33.11 15.01 -19.07
C ASP A 417 32.58 13.59 -18.76
N ILE A 418 31.28 13.34 -18.97
CA ILE A 418 30.62 12.12 -18.47
C ILE A 418 31.20 10.86 -19.12
N GLU A 419 31.40 10.90 -20.43
CA GLU A 419 31.91 9.77 -21.19
C GLU A 419 33.33 9.39 -20.74
N GLU A 420 34.21 10.36 -20.55
CA GLU A 420 35.57 10.13 -20.07
C GLU A 420 35.60 9.59 -18.63
N ILE A 421 34.69 10.05 -17.76
CA ILE A 421 34.57 9.55 -16.39
C ILE A 421 34.26 8.05 -16.38
N TYR A 422 33.31 7.58 -17.21
CA TYR A 422 32.96 6.15 -17.24
C TYR A 422 34.03 5.31 -17.94
N THR A 423 34.57 5.78 -19.06
CA THR A 423 35.64 5.07 -19.79
C THR A 423 36.89 4.89 -18.91
N SER A 424 37.36 5.96 -18.27
CA SER A 424 38.49 5.88 -17.33
C SER A 424 38.20 5.02 -16.11
N ALA A 425 36.94 4.96 -15.66
CA ALA A 425 36.54 4.08 -14.56
C ALA A 425 36.58 2.61 -14.96
N HIS A 426 36.21 2.26 -16.19
CA HIS A 426 36.29 0.89 -16.69
C HIS A 426 37.73 0.37 -16.71
N GLU A 427 38.67 1.21 -17.15
CA GLU A 427 40.11 0.91 -17.11
C GLU A 427 40.60 0.70 -15.68
N LYS A 428 40.34 1.64 -14.78
CA LYS A 428 40.73 1.55 -13.35
C LYS A 428 40.15 0.31 -12.66
N ILE A 429 38.93 -0.10 -13.02
CA ILE A 429 38.30 -1.32 -12.51
C ILE A 429 39.06 -2.57 -12.99
N ARG A 430 39.54 -2.59 -14.24
CA ARG A 430 40.33 -3.71 -14.77
C ARG A 430 41.72 -3.77 -14.15
N GLU A 431 42.36 -2.62 -13.93
CA GLU A 431 43.68 -2.52 -13.30
C GLU A 431 43.67 -3.03 -11.85
N ASN A 432 42.70 -2.58 -11.04
CA ASN A 432 42.64 -2.97 -9.64
C ASN A 432 41.21 -3.29 -9.18
N PRO A 433 40.72 -4.52 -9.41
CA PRO A 433 39.39 -4.91 -8.98
C PRO A 433 39.31 -5.19 -7.47
N GLU A 434 40.38 -5.13 -6.69
CA GLU A 434 40.37 -5.66 -5.33
C GLU A 434 39.40 -4.95 -4.37
N PHE A 435 38.86 -5.71 -3.40
CA PHE A 435 37.96 -5.17 -2.40
C PHE A 435 38.73 -4.68 -1.16
N GLN A 436 38.76 -3.37 -0.96
CA GLN A 436 39.31 -2.75 0.23
C GLN A 436 38.21 -2.47 1.27
N LYS A 437 38.32 -3.09 2.45
CA LYS A 437 37.42 -2.88 3.58
C LYS A 437 37.59 -1.48 4.18
N SER A 438 36.48 -0.85 4.60
CA SER A 438 36.55 0.40 5.35
C SER A 438 37.02 0.17 6.79
N THR A 439 37.91 1.03 7.28
CA THR A 439 38.49 0.98 8.64
C THR A 439 37.53 1.52 9.71
N VAL A 440 36.67 2.46 9.35
CA VAL A 440 35.73 3.15 10.27
C VAL A 440 34.80 2.20 11.04
N ALA A 441 34.44 1.07 10.46
CA ALA A 441 33.53 0.11 11.09
C ALA A 441 34.20 -0.73 12.20
N SER A 442 35.52 -0.92 12.16
CA SER A 442 36.23 -1.72 13.16
C SER A 442 36.62 -0.93 14.42
N GLU A 443 36.68 0.39 14.33
CA GLU A 443 37.14 1.24 15.44
C GLU A 443 36.05 1.57 16.46
N LYS A 444 34.79 1.61 16.02
CA LYS A 444 33.66 1.97 16.89
C LYS A 444 32.98 0.72 17.44
N ASP A 445 32.80 0.66 18.76
CA ASP A 445 31.97 -0.38 19.39
C ASP A 445 30.48 -0.08 19.18
N TRP A 446 30.00 -0.32 17.96
CA TRP A 446 28.60 -0.14 17.59
C TRP A 446 27.64 -0.99 18.42
N LYS A 447 28.12 -2.09 19.01
CA LYS A 447 27.28 -3.02 19.78
C LYS A 447 26.83 -2.36 21.08
N SER A 448 27.72 -1.71 21.83
CA SER A 448 27.35 -1.00 23.06
C SER A 448 26.45 0.21 22.75
N ILE A 449 26.80 1.00 21.74
CA ILE A 449 26.00 2.17 21.31
C ILE A 449 24.57 1.76 20.96
N SER A 450 24.41 0.71 20.13
CA SER A 450 23.08 0.27 19.66
C SER A 450 22.20 -0.30 20.77
N GLN A 451 22.79 -0.83 21.83
CA GLN A 451 22.03 -1.37 22.97
C GLN A 451 21.31 -0.28 23.75
N GLY A 452 21.81 0.96 23.76
CA GLY A 452 21.15 2.10 24.41
C GLY A 452 19.79 2.44 23.78
N TYR A 453 19.63 2.27 22.48
CA TYR A 453 18.40 2.59 21.75
C TYR A 453 17.36 1.46 21.76
N LYS A 454 17.76 0.24 22.16
CA LYS A 454 16.88 -0.93 22.11
C LYS A 454 16.12 -1.09 23.41
N ALA A 455 14.80 -0.90 23.34
CA ALA A 455 13.92 -1.21 24.46
C ALA A 455 14.08 -2.68 24.89
N LYS A 456 14.33 -2.88 26.19
CA LYS A 456 14.38 -4.22 26.79
C LYS A 456 12.95 -4.71 27.00
N LYS A 457 12.71 -6.00 26.78
CA LYS A 457 11.41 -6.61 27.07
C LYS A 457 11.17 -6.53 28.57
N LEU A 458 9.95 -6.14 28.96
CA LEU A 458 9.54 -6.16 30.36
C LEU A 458 9.59 -7.59 30.90
N THR A 459 10.07 -7.72 32.13
CA THR A 459 10.01 -8.99 32.85
C THR A 459 8.55 -9.32 33.21
N LYS A 460 8.29 -10.55 33.66
CA LYS A 460 6.94 -10.94 34.11
C LYS A 460 6.51 -10.09 35.32
N SER A 461 7.35 -10.00 36.36
CA SER A 461 7.07 -9.23 37.57
C SER A 461 6.73 -7.76 37.27
N GLN A 462 7.49 -7.09 36.40
CA GLN A 462 7.20 -5.71 36.01
C GLN A 462 5.83 -5.56 35.32
N ARG A 463 5.45 -6.55 34.48
CA ARG A 463 4.13 -6.54 33.84
C ARG A 463 3.01 -6.78 34.86
N ASP A 464 3.21 -7.71 35.79
CA ASP A 464 2.22 -8.02 36.83
C ASP A 464 1.97 -6.81 37.74
N THR A 465 3.04 -6.13 38.18
CA THR A 465 2.94 -4.88 38.95
C THR A 465 2.23 -3.78 38.17
N ALA A 466 2.56 -3.60 36.88
CA ALA A 466 1.90 -2.60 36.05
C ALA A 466 0.40 -2.89 35.83
N ILE A 467 0.00 -4.17 35.79
CA ILE A 467 -1.42 -4.55 35.72
C ILE A 467 -2.13 -4.19 37.03
N ALA A 468 -1.54 -4.55 38.17
CA ALA A 468 -2.12 -4.26 39.48
C ALA A 468 -2.34 -2.75 39.69
N GLN A 469 -1.31 -1.94 39.42
CA GLN A 469 -1.40 -0.47 39.50
C GLN A 469 -2.50 0.11 38.59
N ARG A 470 -2.73 -0.51 37.42
CA ARG A 470 -3.74 -0.05 36.46
C ARG A 470 -5.16 -0.37 36.90
N ILE A 471 -5.35 -1.53 37.56
CA ILE A 471 -6.64 -1.92 38.17
C ILE A 471 -6.95 -0.99 39.34
N GLU A 472 -5.99 -0.74 40.22
CA GLU A 472 -6.13 0.14 41.38
C GLU A 472 -6.47 1.58 40.96
N ALA A 473 -5.73 2.13 40.00
CA ALA A 473 -6.02 3.47 39.47
C ALA A 473 -7.42 3.57 38.84
N PHE A 474 -7.87 2.53 38.14
CA PHE A 474 -9.21 2.50 37.55
C PHE A 474 -10.30 2.47 38.63
N GLN A 475 -10.12 1.67 39.69
CA GLN A 475 -11.06 1.61 40.81
C GLN A 475 -11.15 2.95 41.54
N SER A 476 -10.01 3.61 41.78
CA SER A 476 -9.97 4.94 42.43
C SER A 476 -10.58 6.09 41.61
N GLN A 477 -10.83 5.90 40.30
CA GLN A 477 -11.53 6.87 39.46
C GLN A 477 -13.05 6.67 39.42
N GLN A 478 -13.53 5.51 39.90
CA GLN A 478 -14.96 5.23 40.01
C GLN A 478 -15.54 5.65 41.37
N GLU A 479 -14.68 5.77 42.38
CA GLU A 479 -14.96 6.42 43.67
C GLU A 479 -14.80 7.95 43.56
#